data_AF-A0A2P5TQV4-F1
#
_entry.id   AF-A0A2P5TQV4-F1
#
_cell.length_a   1.000
_cell.length_b   1.000
_cell.length_c   1.000
_cell.angle_alpha   90.00
_cell.angle_beta   90.00
_cell.angle_gamma   90.00
#
_symmetry.space_group_name_H-M   'P 1'
#
loop_
_entity.id
_entity.type
_entity.pdbx_description
1 polymer ?
#
loop_
_entity_poly.entity_id
_entity_poly.type
_entity_poly.pdbx_seq_one_letter_code
_entity_poly.pdbx_strand_id
1 'polypeptide(L)'
;MSKHHPFPDFRRRALALLALNDGVTVVQITLMFRMSDQPIYNWTKGWRTKGLAGILTGHKGGRPPKLTADMLDAAADIARAEPLTLAKIAARVRDLYPDAPSFSLDRLSAGLRARKLSFKRTRLSLEKKETKSPSKKQKAAWRDIERWPRQEK
;
A
#
# COMPACT_ATOMS: atom_id res chain seq x y z
N MET A 1 22.75 -3.31 -11.58
CA MET A 1 21.32 -3.08 -11.26
C MET A 1 21.12 -3.39 -9.79
N SER A 2 20.30 -2.60 -9.08
CA SER A 2 19.98 -2.84 -7.65
C SER A 2 19.32 -4.21 -7.46
N LYS A 3 19.54 -4.86 -6.31
CA LYS A 3 18.95 -6.18 -5.95
C LYS A 3 17.41 -6.19 -6.04
N HIS A 4 16.77 -5.04 -5.87
CA HIS A 4 15.30 -4.90 -5.88
C HIS A 4 14.77 -4.18 -7.14
N HIS A 5 15.51 -4.23 -8.25
CA HIS A 5 15.01 -3.64 -9.49
C HIS A 5 13.72 -4.36 -9.95
N PRO A 6 12.69 -3.64 -10.46
CA PRO A 6 11.44 -4.26 -10.93
C PRO A 6 11.63 -5.31 -12.04
N PHE A 7 12.72 -5.16 -12.80
CA PHE A 7 13.13 -6.09 -13.87
C PHE A 7 14.53 -6.64 -13.54
N PRO A 8 14.67 -7.56 -12.57
CA PRO A 8 15.98 -8.00 -12.09
C PRO A 8 16.73 -8.81 -13.16
N ASP A 9 16.01 -9.52 -14.02
CA ASP A 9 16.59 -10.36 -15.07
C ASP A 9 16.85 -9.62 -16.40
N PHE A 10 16.51 -8.34 -16.52
CA PHE A 10 16.59 -7.62 -17.80
C PHE A 10 17.96 -7.75 -18.47
N ARG A 11 19.04 -7.51 -17.72
CA ARG A 11 20.41 -7.59 -18.23
C ARG A 11 20.75 -8.99 -18.75
N ARG A 12 20.37 -10.02 -18.00
CA ARG A 12 20.62 -11.42 -18.35
C ARG A 12 19.92 -11.79 -19.67
N ARG A 13 18.66 -11.38 -19.82
CA ARG A 13 17.87 -11.60 -21.05
C ARG A 13 18.47 -10.88 -22.26
N ALA A 14 18.84 -9.62 -22.08
CA ALA A 14 19.46 -8.82 -23.13
C ALA A 14 20.78 -9.43 -23.60
N LEU A 15 21.63 -9.88 -22.66
CA LEU A 15 22.90 -10.53 -23.00
C LEU A 15 22.70 -11.85 -23.75
N ALA A 16 21.73 -12.67 -23.37
CA ALA A 16 21.43 -13.90 -24.10
C ALA A 16 20.95 -13.62 -25.53
N LEU A 17 20.15 -12.56 -25.74
CA LEU A 17 19.69 -12.17 -27.07
C LEU A 17 20.80 -11.60 -27.94
N LEU A 18 21.72 -10.82 -27.37
CA LEU A 18 22.90 -10.34 -28.07
C LEU A 18 23.81 -11.51 -28.48
N ALA A 19 24.06 -12.45 -27.57
CA ALA A 19 24.83 -13.65 -27.89
C ALA A 19 24.21 -14.46 -29.04
N LEU A 20 22.88 -14.61 -29.05
CA LEU A 20 22.18 -15.26 -30.18
C LEU A 20 22.35 -14.48 -31.49
N ASN A 21 22.29 -13.14 -31.45
CA ASN A 21 22.53 -12.30 -32.61
C ASN A 21 23.95 -12.47 -33.16
N ASP A 22 24.92 -12.69 -32.27
CA ASP A 22 26.33 -12.90 -32.62
C ASP A 22 26.63 -14.35 -33.06
N GLY A 23 25.59 -15.18 -33.22
CA GLY A 23 25.72 -16.57 -33.70
C GLY A 23 26.07 -17.61 -32.62
N VAL A 24 26.11 -17.21 -31.34
CA VAL A 24 26.32 -18.15 -30.23
C VAL A 24 25.12 -19.09 -30.11
N THR A 25 25.37 -20.39 -29.99
CA THR A 25 24.31 -21.39 -29.93
C THR A 25 23.59 -21.38 -28.57
N VAL A 26 22.33 -21.82 -28.54
CA VAL A 26 21.54 -21.94 -27.30
C VAL A 26 22.27 -22.80 -26.26
N VAL A 27 22.93 -23.89 -26.68
CA VAL A 27 23.69 -24.79 -25.80
C VAL A 27 24.87 -24.09 -25.13
N GLN A 28 25.59 -23.24 -25.86
CA GLN A 28 26.70 -22.47 -25.28
C GLN A 28 26.17 -21.42 -24.28
N ILE A 29 25.03 -20.81 -24.59
CA ILE A 29 24.39 -19.83 -23.71
C ILE A 29 23.89 -20.50 -22.42
N THR A 30 23.24 -21.67 -22.50
CA THR A 30 22.78 -22.39 -21.30
C THR A 30 23.93 -22.79 -20.39
N LEU A 31 25.07 -23.22 -20.97
CA LEU A 31 26.30 -23.50 -20.22
C LEU A 31 26.86 -22.26 -19.53
N MET A 32 26.93 -21.12 -20.25
CA MET A 32 27.45 -19.86 -19.71
C MET A 32 26.56 -19.31 -18.58
N PHE A 33 25.24 -19.37 -18.73
CA PHE A 33 24.29 -18.83 -17.76
C PHE A 33 23.84 -19.83 -16.69
N ARG A 34 24.22 -21.11 -16.81
CA ARG A 34 23.82 -22.22 -15.92
C ARG A 34 22.30 -22.30 -15.73
N MET A 35 21.58 -22.34 -16.84
CA MET A 35 20.11 -22.46 -16.85
C MET A 35 19.64 -23.41 -17.94
N SER A 36 18.37 -23.80 -17.89
CA SER A 36 17.74 -24.51 -19.00
C SER A 36 17.63 -23.64 -20.26
N ASP A 37 17.34 -24.27 -21.39
CA ASP A 37 17.14 -23.67 -22.69
C ASP A 37 15.80 -22.93 -22.82
N GLN A 38 14.76 -23.42 -22.14
CA GLN A 38 13.40 -22.88 -22.22
C GLN A 38 13.28 -21.36 -21.99
N PRO A 39 13.95 -20.76 -20.97
CA PRO A 39 13.98 -19.30 -20.80
C PRO A 39 14.51 -18.57 -22.04
N ILE A 40 15.56 -19.08 -22.69
CA ILE A 40 16.17 -18.45 -23.87
C ILE A 40 15.15 -18.42 -25.02
N TYR A 41 14.46 -19.53 -25.29
CA TYR A 41 13.40 -19.57 -26.29
C TYR A 41 12.25 -18.61 -25.97
N ASN A 42 11.83 -18.55 -24.70
CA ASN A 42 10.79 -17.63 -24.26
C ASN A 42 11.20 -16.15 -24.45
N TRP A 43 12.46 -15.81 -24.20
CA TRP A 43 12.98 -14.46 -24.39
C TRP A 43 13.08 -14.10 -25.86
N THR A 44 13.58 -15.01 -26.71
CA THR A 44 13.65 -14.81 -28.17
C THR A 44 12.27 -14.64 -28.77
N LYS A 45 11.29 -15.47 -28.36
CA LYS A 45 9.89 -15.31 -28.76
C LYS A 45 9.33 -13.96 -28.29
N GLY A 46 9.60 -13.57 -27.04
CA GLY A 46 9.18 -12.28 -26.50
C GLY A 46 9.74 -11.09 -27.29
N TRP A 47 11.03 -11.13 -27.62
CA TRP A 47 11.68 -10.12 -28.45
C TRP A 47 11.06 -10.05 -29.85
N ARG A 48 10.93 -11.18 -30.55
CA ARG A 48 10.36 -11.21 -31.91
C ARG A 48 8.91 -10.72 -31.97
N THR A 49 8.13 -10.95 -30.91
CA THR A 49 6.70 -10.59 -30.89
C THR A 49 6.43 -9.19 -30.34
N LYS A 50 7.26 -8.68 -29.42
CA LYS A 50 6.98 -7.46 -28.65
C LYS A 50 8.17 -6.50 -28.56
N GLY A 51 9.27 -6.79 -29.25
CA GLY A 51 10.51 -6.03 -29.16
C GLY A 51 11.00 -5.89 -27.72
N LEU A 52 11.45 -4.69 -27.36
CA LEU A 52 12.00 -4.38 -26.04
C LEU A 52 11.00 -4.67 -24.90
N ALA A 53 9.70 -4.47 -25.13
CA ALA A 53 8.65 -4.75 -24.14
C ALA A 53 8.56 -6.26 -23.80
N GLY A 54 8.93 -7.14 -24.73
CA GLY A 54 8.99 -8.59 -24.50
C GLY A 54 10.13 -8.99 -23.55
N ILE A 55 11.24 -8.26 -23.57
CA ILE A 55 12.40 -8.49 -22.71
C ILE A 55 12.16 -7.92 -21.30
N LEU A 56 11.51 -6.76 -21.21
CA LEU A 56 11.16 -6.06 -19.97
C LEU A 56 9.97 -6.69 -19.23
N THR A 57 9.73 -7.99 -19.40
CA THR A 57 8.66 -8.67 -18.66
C THR A 57 9.09 -8.90 -17.20
N GLY A 58 8.34 -8.34 -16.25
CA GLY A 58 8.56 -8.60 -14.82
C GLY A 58 8.30 -10.06 -14.43
N HIS A 59 8.49 -10.39 -13.16
CA HIS A 59 8.10 -11.69 -12.64
C HIS A 59 6.59 -11.90 -12.85
N LYS A 60 6.21 -12.94 -13.61
CA LYS A 60 4.81 -13.27 -13.91
C LYS A 60 4.14 -14.16 -12.84
N GLY A 61 4.83 -14.41 -11.73
CA GLY A 61 4.37 -15.27 -10.66
C GLY A 61 3.91 -14.48 -9.43
N GLY A 62 2.92 -15.00 -8.73
CA GLY A 62 2.45 -14.46 -7.46
C GLY A 62 0.94 -14.55 -7.31
N ARG A 63 0.48 -14.61 -6.07
CA ARG A 63 -0.95 -14.48 -5.77
C ARG A 63 -1.43 -13.11 -6.28
N PRO A 64 -2.59 -13.02 -6.95
CA PRO A 64 -3.18 -11.74 -7.31
C PRO A 64 -3.22 -10.79 -6.10
N PRO A 65 -2.98 -9.48 -6.32
CA PRO A 65 -3.02 -8.52 -5.23
C PRO A 65 -4.40 -8.53 -4.58
N LYS A 66 -4.44 -8.47 -3.25
CA LYS A 66 -5.70 -8.48 -2.48
C LYS A 66 -6.56 -7.24 -2.71
N LEU A 67 -5.92 -6.13 -3.08
CA LEU A 67 -6.57 -4.88 -3.48
C LEU A 67 -6.34 -4.71 -4.97
N THR A 68 -7.41 -4.76 -5.75
CA THR A 68 -7.36 -4.52 -7.20
C THR A 68 -7.11 -3.03 -7.49
N ALA A 69 -6.82 -2.70 -8.75
CA ALA A 69 -6.68 -1.31 -9.17
C ALA A 69 -7.99 -0.54 -8.91
N ASP A 70 -9.12 -1.12 -9.31
CA ASP A 70 -10.45 -0.52 -9.16
C ASP A 70 -10.80 -0.23 -7.69
N MET A 71 -10.54 -1.18 -6.79
CA MET A 71 -10.76 -0.97 -5.35
C MET A 71 -9.93 0.18 -4.79
N LEU A 72 -8.69 0.33 -5.27
CA LEU A 72 -7.81 1.41 -4.84
C LEU A 72 -8.18 2.75 -5.46
N ASP A 73 -8.74 2.76 -6.67
CA ASP A 73 -9.28 3.97 -7.32
C ASP A 73 -10.52 4.45 -6.56
N ALA A 74 -11.46 3.55 -6.26
CA ALA A 74 -12.61 3.84 -5.41
C ALA A 74 -12.18 4.35 -4.01
N ALA A 75 -11.18 3.72 -3.41
CA ALA A 75 -10.62 4.18 -2.13
C ALA A 75 -10.01 5.60 -2.22
N ALA A 76 -9.36 5.93 -3.35
CA ALA A 76 -8.80 7.25 -3.58
C ALA A 76 -9.89 8.29 -3.78
N ASP A 77 -10.98 7.95 -4.47
CA ASP A 77 -12.11 8.85 -4.65
C ASP A 77 -12.83 9.12 -3.33
N ILE A 78 -13.04 8.09 -2.49
CA ILE A 78 -13.52 8.25 -1.12
C ILE A 78 -12.62 9.19 -0.31
N ALA A 79 -11.31 9.02 -0.42
CA ALA A 79 -10.32 9.84 0.31
C ALA A 79 -10.26 11.29 -0.19
N ARG A 80 -10.59 11.54 -1.46
CA ARG A 80 -10.65 12.89 -2.05
C ARG A 80 -11.95 13.61 -1.71
N ALA A 81 -13.05 12.87 -1.61
CA ALA A 81 -14.36 13.43 -1.28
C ALA A 81 -14.40 13.99 0.15
N GLU A 82 -13.82 13.28 1.11
CA GLU A 82 -13.89 13.65 2.53
C GLU A 82 -12.56 13.35 3.27
N PRO A 83 -12.15 14.20 4.23
CA PRO A 83 -10.97 13.93 5.05
C PRO A 83 -11.24 12.81 6.05
N LEU A 84 -10.97 11.57 5.65
CA LEU A 84 -11.21 10.37 6.43
C LEU A 84 -9.92 9.75 6.97
N THR A 85 -10.04 9.04 8.10
CA THR A 85 -8.96 8.17 8.56
C THR A 85 -8.87 6.94 7.67
N LEU A 86 -7.67 6.38 7.56
CA LEU A 86 -7.42 5.18 6.76
C LEU A 86 -8.34 4.00 7.13
N ALA A 87 -8.69 3.86 8.42
CA ALA A 87 -9.62 2.84 8.90
C ALA A 87 -11.05 3.05 8.37
N LYS A 88 -11.52 4.31 8.31
CA LYS A 88 -12.84 4.64 7.75
C LYS A 88 -12.89 4.39 6.24
N ILE A 89 -11.81 4.72 5.53
CA ILE A 89 -11.69 4.40 4.09
C ILE A 89 -11.75 2.88 3.89
N ALA A 90 -10.99 2.11 4.70
CA ALA A 90 -11.03 0.65 4.62
C ALA A 90 -12.41 0.05 4.93
N ALA A 91 -13.20 0.68 5.81
CA ALA A 91 -14.60 0.28 6.04
C ALA A 91 -15.45 0.52 4.78
N ARG A 92 -15.45 1.75 4.24
CA ARG A 92 -16.23 2.08 3.03
C ARG A 92 -15.85 1.21 1.82
N VAL A 93 -14.57 0.88 1.66
CA VAL A 93 -14.12 -0.03 0.59
C VAL A 93 -14.65 -1.45 0.80
N ARG A 94 -14.72 -1.94 2.04
CA ARG A 94 -15.32 -3.26 2.31
C ARG A 94 -16.83 -3.27 2.05
N ASP A 95 -17.51 -2.16 2.35
CA ASP A 95 -18.95 -2.04 2.09
C ASP A 95 -19.26 -2.03 0.58
N LEU A 96 -18.40 -1.39 -0.22
CA LEU A 96 -18.53 -1.35 -1.69
C LEU A 96 -18.14 -2.67 -2.37
N TYR A 97 -17.25 -3.45 -1.77
CA TYR A 97 -16.72 -4.70 -2.32
C TYR A 97 -16.81 -5.83 -1.30
N PRO A 98 -18.03 -6.37 -1.05
CA PRO A 98 -18.24 -7.40 -0.02
C PRO A 98 -17.49 -8.71 -0.30
N ASP A 99 -17.27 -9.04 -1.57
CA ASP A 99 -16.56 -10.26 -2.00
C ASP A 99 -15.03 -10.11 -1.99
N ALA A 100 -14.51 -8.93 -1.61
CA ALA A 100 -13.07 -8.69 -1.68
C ALA A 100 -12.28 -9.45 -0.60
N PRO A 101 -11.08 -9.97 -0.92
CA PRO A 101 -10.21 -10.59 0.07
C PRO A 101 -9.81 -9.64 1.19
N SER A 102 -9.67 -10.16 2.41
CA SER A 102 -9.23 -9.35 3.56
C SER A 102 -7.83 -8.72 3.35
N PHE A 103 -7.76 -7.40 3.38
CA PHE A 103 -6.53 -6.62 3.20
C PHE A 103 -6.15 -5.84 4.46
N SER A 104 -4.86 -5.54 4.61
CA SER A 104 -4.34 -4.75 5.73
C SER A 104 -4.39 -3.25 5.43
N LEU A 105 -4.46 -2.45 6.49
CA LEU A 105 -4.35 -0.99 6.41
C LEU A 105 -3.07 -0.54 5.71
N ASP A 106 -1.92 -1.17 5.98
CA ASP A 106 -0.66 -0.81 5.32
C ASP A 106 -0.70 -0.99 3.79
N ARG A 107 -1.39 -2.03 3.30
CA ARG A 107 -1.57 -2.24 1.85
C ARG A 107 -2.43 -1.14 1.24
N LEU A 108 -3.50 -0.75 1.92
CA LEU A 108 -4.34 0.37 1.50
C LEU A 108 -3.54 1.67 1.49
N SER A 109 -2.77 1.94 2.55
CA SER A 109 -1.89 3.11 2.65
C SER A 109 -0.87 3.16 1.51
N ALA A 110 -0.19 2.05 1.22
CA ALA A 110 0.75 1.96 0.10
C ALA A 110 0.06 2.21 -1.25
N GLY A 111 -1.12 1.63 -1.47
CA GLY A 111 -1.90 1.81 -2.70
C GLY A 111 -2.41 3.25 -2.91
N LEU A 112 -2.78 3.94 -1.83
CA LEU A 112 -3.17 5.35 -1.86
C LEU A 112 -1.96 6.27 -2.07
N ARG A 113 -0.80 5.95 -1.48
CA ARG A 113 0.46 6.68 -1.76
C ARG A 113 0.87 6.58 -3.23
N ALA A 114 0.72 5.41 -3.84
CA ALA A 114 0.94 5.23 -5.27
C ALA A 114 0.01 6.11 -6.14
N ARG A 115 -1.16 6.47 -5.61
CA ARG A 115 -2.13 7.42 -6.21
C ARG A 115 -1.88 8.87 -5.83
N LYS A 116 -0.67 9.19 -5.34
CA LYS A 116 -0.23 10.53 -4.94
C LYS A 116 -1.02 11.13 -3.77
N LEU A 117 -1.69 10.29 -2.98
CA LEU A 117 -2.32 10.71 -1.73
C LEU A 117 -1.34 10.58 -0.57
N SER A 118 -1.32 11.57 0.32
CA SER A 118 -0.53 11.55 1.55
C SER A 118 -1.42 11.78 2.74
N PHE A 119 -1.36 10.88 3.72
CA PHE A 119 -2.07 11.04 4.98
C PHE A 119 -1.17 11.77 5.98
N LYS A 120 -1.51 13.01 6.29
CA LYS A 120 -0.90 13.71 7.42
C LYS A 120 -1.55 13.21 8.70
N ARG A 121 -0.76 13.02 9.77
CA ARG A 121 -1.32 12.75 11.09
C ARG A 121 -2.18 13.95 11.47
N THR A 122 -3.48 13.77 11.57
CA THR A 122 -4.34 14.75 12.23
C THR A 122 -3.89 14.74 13.69
N ARG A 123 -3.04 15.70 14.08
CA ARG A 123 -2.67 15.88 15.47
C ARG A 123 -3.92 16.46 16.14
N LEU A 124 -4.76 15.57 16.64
CA LEU A 124 -5.82 15.91 17.57
C LEU A 124 -5.15 16.21 18.92
N SER A 125 -4.35 17.28 19.00
CA SER A 125 -4.19 17.92 20.29
C SER A 125 -5.56 18.44 20.63
N LEU A 126 -6.17 17.86 21.68
CA LEU A 126 -7.20 18.55 22.42
C LEU A 126 -6.67 19.96 22.65
N GLU A 127 -7.35 20.98 22.15
CA GLU A 127 -7.23 22.26 22.81
C GLU A 127 -7.54 21.97 24.27
N LYS A 128 -6.55 22.23 25.13
CA LYS A 128 -6.75 22.19 26.56
C LYS A 128 -7.76 23.30 26.84
N LYS A 129 -9.05 22.97 26.78
CA LYS A 129 -10.04 23.72 27.55
C LYS A 129 -9.63 23.44 28.98
N GLU A 130 -8.85 24.36 29.55
CA GLU A 130 -8.62 24.37 30.98
C GLU A 130 -10.00 24.27 31.62
N THR A 131 -10.31 23.12 32.20
CA THR A 131 -11.31 23.07 33.25
C THR A 131 -10.73 23.95 34.34
N LYS A 132 -11.12 25.24 34.33
CA LYS A 132 -10.74 26.19 35.37
C LYS A 132 -11.09 25.51 36.68
N SER A 133 -10.06 25.16 37.47
CA SER A 133 -10.26 24.62 38.80
C SER A 133 -11.18 25.59 39.54
N PRO A 134 -12.32 25.12 40.09
CA PRO A 134 -13.27 26.03 40.70
C PRO A 134 -12.55 26.85 41.77
N SER A 135 -12.76 28.17 41.70
CA SER A 135 -12.16 29.13 42.63
C SER A 135 -12.44 28.71 44.08
N LYS A 136 -11.56 29.07 45.02
CA LYS A 136 -11.74 28.83 46.47
C LYS A 136 -13.15 29.23 46.95
N LYS A 137 -13.75 30.28 46.37
CA LYS A 137 -15.12 30.72 46.66
C LYS A 137 -16.19 29.71 46.22
N GLN A 138 -16.04 29.10 45.04
CA GLN A 138 -16.99 28.09 44.56
C GLN A 138 -16.93 26.83 45.41
N LYS A 139 -15.72 26.36 45.79
CA LYS A 139 -15.55 25.18 46.67
C LYS A 139 -16.13 25.37 48.08
N ALA A 140 -16.20 26.60 48.59
CA ALA A 140 -16.85 26.91 49.86
C ALA A 140 -18.38 26.76 49.76
N ALA A 141 -19.00 27.24 48.67
CA ALA A 141 -20.44 27.13 48.45
C ALA A 141 -20.93 25.66 48.41
N TRP A 142 -20.12 24.74 47.86
CA TRP A 142 -20.45 23.30 47.86
C TRP A 142 -20.38 22.66 49.26
N ARG A 143 -19.48 23.14 50.13
CA ARG A 143 -19.37 22.66 51.51
C ARG A 143 -20.50 23.15 52.42
N ASP A 144 -21.05 24.33 52.13
CA ASP A 144 -22.19 24.87 52.87
C ASP A 144 -23.51 24.17 52.48
N ILE A 145 -23.64 23.75 51.22
CA ILE A 145 -24.78 22.95 50.73
C ILE A 145 -24.78 21.53 51.36
N GLU A 146 -23.61 20.93 51.57
CA GLU A 146 -23.48 19.63 52.27
C GLU A 146 -23.76 19.69 53.78
N ARG A 147 -23.83 20.88 54.38
CA ARG A 147 -24.06 21.09 55.83
C ARG A 147 -25.51 21.48 56.17
N TRP A 148 -26.46 21.29 55.25
CA TRP A 148 -27.88 21.51 55.56
C TRP A 148 -28.42 20.36 56.44
N PRO A 149 -29.04 20.61 57.61
CA PRO A 149 -29.58 19.53 58.42
C PRO A 149 -30.83 18.98 57.74
N ARG A 150 -30.85 17.65 57.58
CA ARG A 150 -32.02 16.89 57.16
C ARG A 150 -33.06 17.02 58.28
N GLN A 151 -34.05 17.88 58.10
CA GLN A 151 -35.20 17.97 59.01
C GLN A 151 -35.92 16.61 58.95
N GLU A 152 -35.90 15.88 60.08
CA GLU A 152 -36.63 14.64 60.29
C GLU A 152 -38.15 14.93 60.35
N LYS A 153 -38.94 13.98 59.88
CA LYS A 153 -40.41 14.00 59.89
C LYS A 153 -40.96 13.63 61.27
#